data_AF-A0A0D2IW89-F1
#
_entry.id   AF-A0A0D2IW89-F1
#
_cell.length_a   1.000
_cell.length_b   1.000
_cell.length_c   1.000
_cell.angle_alpha   90.00
_cell.angle_beta   90.00
_cell.angle_gamma   90.00
#
_symmetry.space_group_name_H-M   'P 1'
#
loop_
_entity.id
_entity.type
_entity.pdbx_description
1 polymer ?
#
loop_
_entity_poly.entity_id
_entity_poly.type
_entity_poly.pdbx_seq_one_letter_code
_entity_poly.pdbx_strand_id
1 'polypeptide(L)'
;MSKQADPEAISNFLANQRDEAPIELQHIFLSFEDLWERKLWHQLTDTLLEYFSNPESTAQRLPIYNTFIISFADKINQLKLVKLALSASAQIKDDTERSQFLKSLAERVDKPDSEEAHVYTVTELASVYLRLGESSKAREQLDKAQKTLDQFDFVENVVHAAFYCVNADYFQAESDYTSYYRNSLLYLACIDESELTPEQQQHRAYDLAIAALVSDTIYNFGELLLHPILDVLKPPHPKSWLRDLLFAFNRGDLAALDRMSNNLSQDEILESHRLFLWQKINLAALTELVFKRPPHDRAMTFKTISQETNVKPDEIEHLVMKALSLGLLRGKIDQVAGIARINWVQPKVLERSQIEGMRIRLKEWDSNVNDLGHWIEGVGKDVWAA
;
A
#
# COMPACT_ATOMS: atom_id res chain seq x y z
N MET A 1 -26.65 -9.56 -30.11
CA MET A 1 -28.03 -9.34 -30.60
C MET A 1 -28.83 -8.69 -29.48
N SER A 2 -28.96 -7.37 -29.54
CA SER A 2 -29.73 -6.55 -28.61
C SER A 2 -31.23 -6.85 -28.77
N LYS A 3 -31.78 -7.75 -27.95
CA LYS A 3 -33.22 -7.74 -27.72
C LYS A 3 -33.51 -6.42 -26.99
N GLN A 4 -34.07 -5.45 -27.71
CA GLN A 4 -34.77 -4.33 -27.10
C GLN A 4 -35.83 -4.97 -26.20
N ALA A 5 -35.57 -4.96 -24.89
CA ALA A 5 -36.57 -5.36 -23.91
C ALA A 5 -37.69 -4.32 -23.98
N ASP A 6 -38.93 -4.80 -24.10
CA ASP A 6 -40.10 -3.93 -24.27
C ASP A 6 -40.16 -2.91 -23.12
N PRO A 7 -40.33 -1.61 -23.41
CA PRO A 7 -40.39 -0.58 -22.38
C PRO A 7 -41.51 -0.83 -21.35
N GLU A 8 -42.60 -1.49 -21.76
CA GLU A 8 -43.69 -1.93 -20.87
C GLU A 8 -43.30 -3.10 -19.97
N ALA A 9 -42.48 -4.04 -20.44
CA ALA A 9 -42.00 -5.16 -19.62
C ALA A 9 -41.04 -4.67 -18.52
N ILE A 10 -40.25 -3.65 -18.85
CA ILE A 10 -39.34 -3.00 -17.90
C ILE A 10 -40.11 -2.17 -16.87
N SER A 11 -41.10 -1.39 -17.29
CA SER A 11 -41.96 -0.63 -16.37
C SER A 11 -42.74 -1.56 -15.44
N ASN A 12 -43.31 -2.66 -15.95
CA ASN A 12 -43.95 -3.67 -15.11
C ASN A 12 -42.98 -4.38 -14.15
N PHE A 13 -41.74 -4.60 -14.56
CA PHE A 13 -40.70 -5.16 -13.70
C PHE A 13 -40.28 -4.19 -12.59
N LEU A 14 -40.13 -2.89 -12.89
CA LEU A 14 -39.84 -1.85 -11.90
C LEU A 14 -41.01 -1.68 -10.92
N ALA A 15 -42.26 -1.77 -11.38
CA ALA A 15 -43.43 -1.75 -10.52
C ALA A 15 -43.48 -2.95 -9.55
N ASN A 16 -43.17 -4.16 -10.03
CA ASN A 16 -43.08 -5.35 -9.17
C ASN A 16 -41.94 -5.23 -8.14
N GLN A 17 -40.78 -4.70 -8.55
CA GLN A 17 -39.66 -4.47 -7.65
C GLN A 17 -39.92 -3.33 -6.64
N ARG A 18 -40.72 -2.32 -7.02
CA ARG A 18 -41.20 -1.26 -6.13
C ARG A 18 -42.07 -1.83 -5.01
N ASP A 19 -42.95 -2.78 -5.32
CA ASP A 19 -43.85 -3.40 -4.33
C ASP A 19 -43.08 -4.32 -3.36
N GLU A 20 -41.95 -4.89 -3.80
CA GLU A 20 -41.03 -5.67 -2.95
C GLU A 20 -40.05 -4.79 -2.14
N ALA A 21 -39.93 -3.50 -2.48
CA ALA A 21 -38.94 -2.61 -1.87
C ALA A 21 -39.45 -1.99 -0.55
N PRO A 22 -38.54 -1.72 0.41
CA PRO A 22 -38.85 -0.94 1.61
C PRO A 22 -39.50 0.41 1.28
N ILE A 23 -40.46 0.83 2.11
CA ILE A 23 -41.30 2.04 1.88
C ILE A 23 -40.45 3.29 1.62
N GLU A 24 -39.26 3.38 2.23
CA GLU A 24 -38.35 4.51 2.05
C GLU A 24 -37.71 4.58 0.65
N LEU A 25 -37.57 3.46 -0.07
CA LEU A 25 -36.91 3.40 -1.38
C LEU A 25 -37.89 3.45 -2.56
N GLN A 26 -39.19 3.32 -2.30
CA GLN A 26 -40.24 3.31 -3.33
C GLN A 26 -40.29 4.62 -4.14
N HIS A 27 -39.92 5.75 -3.53
CA HIS A 27 -39.86 7.04 -4.23
C HIS A 27 -38.77 7.08 -5.31
N ILE A 28 -37.68 6.32 -5.14
CA ILE A 28 -36.57 6.23 -6.09
C ILE A 28 -36.97 5.40 -7.31
N PHE A 29 -37.84 4.40 -7.15
CA PHE A 29 -38.38 3.64 -8.28
C PHE A 29 -39.26 4.49 -9.20
N LEU A 30 -40.03 5.43 -8.63
CA LEU A 30 -40.82 6.38 -9.42
C LEU A 30 -39.92 7.34 -10.22
N SER A 31 -38.79 7.76 -9.66
CA SER A 31 -37.82 8.56 -10.42
C SER A 31 -37.09 7.72 -11.48
N PHE A 32 -36.84 6.43 -11.26
CA PHE A 32 -36.31 5.55 -12.30
C PHE A 32 -37.26 5.43 -13.50
N GLU A 33 -38.56 5.28 -13.27
CA GLU A 33 -39.57 5.23 -14.34
C GLU A 33 -39.60 6.55 -15.14
N ASP A 34 -39.67 7.71 -14.47
CA ASP A 34 -39.70 9.02 -15.14
C ASP A 34 -38.40 9.30 -15.92
N LEU A 35 -37.23 8.99 -15.35
CA LEU A 35 -35.93 9.16 -16.00
C LEU A 35 -35.74 8.19 -17.17
N TRP A 36 -36.30 6.98 -17.08
CA TRP A 36 -36.31 5.98 -18.15
C TRP A 36 -37.18 6.43 -19.32
N GLU A 37 -38.42 6.87 -19.04
CA GLU A 37 -39.34 7.39 -20.06
C GLU A 37 -38.75 8.61 -20.79
N ARG A 38 -38.10 9.50 -20.05
CA ARG A 38 -37.41 10.68 -20.59
C ARG A 38 -36.06 10.37 -21.24
N LYS A 39 -35.57 9.13 -21.14
CA LYS A 39 -34.29 8.65 -21.69
C LYS A 39 -33.06 9.44 -21.17
N LEU A 40 -33.09 9.85 -19.91
CA LEU A 40 -32.02 10.60 -19.26
C LEU A 40 -30.99 9.65 -18.61
N TRP A 41 -30.14 9.04 -19.45
CA TRP A 41 -29.22 7.95 -19.05
C TRP A 41 -28.21 8.34 -17.96
N HIS A 42 -27.67 9.57 -18.00
CA HIS A 42 -26.69 10.02 -17.01
C HIS A 42 -27.30 10.13 -15.61
N GLN A 43 -28.41 10.86 -15.49
CA GLN A 43 -29.12 11.05 -14.22
C GLN A 43 -29.65 9.73 -13.68
N LEU A 44 -30.15 8.86 -14.57
CA LEU A 44 -30.58 7.51 -14.20
C LEU A 44 -29.42 6.72 -13.59
N THR A 45 -28.22 6.78 -14.18
CA THR A 45 -27.05 6.09 -13.64
C THR A 45 -26.63 6.63 -12.27
N ASP A 46 -26.71 7.95 -12.07
CA ASP A 46 -26.36 8.56 -10.78
C ASP A 46 -27.35 8.18 -9.69
N THR A 47 -28.66 8.24 -9.97
CA THR A 47 -29.71 7.76 -9.05
C THR A 47 -29.61 6.27 -8.77
N LEU A 48 -29.17 5.46 -9.74
CA LEU A 48 -28.90 4.04 -9.52
C LEU A 48 -27.69 3.84 -8.61
N LEU A 49 -26.62 4.62 -8.76
CA LEU A 49 -25.46 4.54 -7.86
C LEU A 49 -25.85 4.90 -6.42
N GLU A 50 -26.69 5.91 -6.22
CA GLU A 50 -27.25 6.26 -4.89
C GLU A 50 -28.07 5.10 -4.31
N TYR A 51 -28.95 4.51 -5.10
CA TYR A 51 -29.76 3.36 -4.68
C TYR A 51 -28.91 2.12 -4.35
N PHE A 52 -27.87 1.85 -5.13
CA PHE A 52 -26.95 0.72 -4.91
C PHE A 52 -26.01 0.96 -3.71
N SER A 53 -25.82 2.21 -3.29
CA SER A 53 -25.04 2.55 -2.09
C SER A 53 -25.81 2.25 -0.79
N ASN A 54 -27.15 2.24 -0.84
CA ASN A 54 -27.98 1.98 0.34
C ASN A 54 -27.98 0.48 0.73
N PRO A 55 -27.68 0.12 2.00
CA PRO A 55 -27.59 -1.28 2.44
C PRO A 55 -28.88 -2.10 2.26
N GLU A 56 -30.04 -1.44 2.28
CA GLU A 56 -31.36 -2.09 2.21
C GLU A 56 -31.72 -2.59 0.81
N SER A 57 -31.04 -2.13 -0.24
CA SER A 57 -31.29 -2.58 -1.63
C SER A 57 -30.66 -3.95 -1.94
N THR A 58 -30.03 -4.61 -0.96
CA THR A 58 -29.17 -5.78 -1.17
C THR A 58 -29.88 -7.05 -1.67
N ALA A 59 -31.21 -7.13 -1.66
CA ALA A 59 -31.92 -8.26 -2.25
C ALA A 59 -32.28 -8.05 -3.74
N GLN A 60 -32.37 -6.80 -4.18
CA GLN A 60 -33.00 -6.43 -5.47
C GLN A 60 -31.98 -6.08 -6.58
N ARG A 61 -30.69 -5.93 -6.26
CA ARG A 61 -29.69 -5.48 -7.25
C ARG A 61 -29.43 -6.51 -8.34
N LEU A 62 -29.46 -7.81 -8.03
CA LEU A 62 -29.26 -8.88 -9.01
C LEU A 62 -30.36 -8.92 -10.10
N PRO A 63 -31.67 -8.95 -9.76
CA PRO A 63 -32.75 -8.87 -10.74
C PRO A 63 -32.73 -7.56 -11.55
N ILE A 64 -32.49 -6.42 -10.89
CA ILE A 64 -32.39 -5.11 -11.55
C ILE A 64 -31.22 -5.10 -12.53
N TYR A 65 -30.07 -5.67 -12.17
CA TYR A 65 -28.93 -5.71 -13.07
C TYR A 65 -29.21 -6.54 -14.33
N ASN A 66 -29.73 -7.75 -14.15
CA ASN A 66 -29.94 -8.69 -15.26
C ASN A 66 -31.05 -8.25 -16.22
N THR A 67 -32.10 -7.60 -15.73
CA THR A 67 -33.25 -7.20 -16.56
C THR A 67 -33.16 -5.76 -17.02
N PHE A 68 -32.85 -4.84 -16.09
CA PHE A 68 -32.89 -3.41 -16.35
C PHE A 68 -31.55 -2.92 -16.89
N ILE A 69 -30.45 -3.10 -16.15
CA ILE A 69 -29.15 -2.49 -16.49
C ILE A 69 -28.57 -3.04 -17.81
N ILE A 70 -28.76 -4.34 -18.09
CA ILE A 70 -28.33 -4.93 -19.38
C ILE A 70 -29.02 -4.25 -20.58
N SER A 71 -30.26 -3.77 -20.43
CA SER A 71 -31.03 -3.23 -21.56
C SER A 71 -30.49 -1.89 -22.10
N PHE A 72 -29.75 -1.14 -21.28
CA PHE A 72 -29.18 0.17 -21.66
C PHE A 72 -27.66 0.27 -21.45
N ALA A 73 -26.98 -0.87 -21.26
CA ALA A 73 -25.54 -0.92 -21.01
C ALA A 73 -24.67 -0.24 -22.09
N ASP A 74 -25.12 -0.20 -23.36
CA ASP A 74 -24.39 0.46 -24.46
C ASP A 74 -24.45 2.00 -24.40
N LYS A 75 -25.31 2.59 -23.56
CA LYS A 75 -25.58 4.04 -23.51
C LYS A 75 -25.02 4.73 -22.26
N ILE A 76 -24.38 3.99 -21.36
CA ILE A 76 -23.84 4.49 -20.10
C ILE A 76 -22.32 4.47 -20.16
N ASN A 77 -21.68 5.29 -19.32
CA ASN A 77 -20.27 5.12 -18.99
C ASN A 77 -20.02 3.71 -18.42
N GLN A 78 -19.12 2.95 -19.05
CA GLN A 78 -18.85 1.56 -18.66
C GLN A 78 -18.23 1.43 -17.27
N LEU A 79 -17.51 2.43 -16.76
CA LEU A 79 -17.00 2.38 -15.38
C LEU A 79 -18.14 2.34 -14.35
N LYS A 80 -19.18 3.15 -14.56
CA LYS A 80 -20.37 3.15 -13.70
C LYS A 80 -21.14 1.84 -13.85
N LEU A 81 -21.22 1.28 -15.06
CA LEU A 81 -21.80 -0.04 -15.32
C LEU A 81 -21.08 -1.13 -14.52
N VAL A 82 -19.74 -1.12 -14.53
CA VAL A 82 -18.94 -2.11 -13.78
C VAL A 82 -19.11 -1.91 -12.28
N LYS A 83 -19.10 -0.68 -11.76
CA LYS A 83 -19.41 -0.42 -10.34
C LYS A 83 -20.76 -1.01 -9.92
N LEU A 84 -21.81 -0.79 -10.70
CA LEU A 84 -23.13 -1.40 -10.46
C LEU A 84 -23.10 -2.93 -10.54
N ALA A 85 -22.35 -3.48 -11.50
CA ALA A 85 -22.19 -4.91 -11.67
C ALA A 85 -21.47 -5.54 -10.48
N LEU A 86 -20.46 -4.87 -9.92
CA LEU A 86 -19.73 -5.34 -8.76
C LEU A 86 -20.60 -5.36 -7.52
N SER A 87 -21.37 -4.29 -7.29
CA SER A 87 -22.34 -4.22 -6.20
C SER A 87 -23.44 -5.28 -6.33
N ALA A 88 -23.83 -5.68 -7.55
CA ALA A 88 -24.72 -6.81 -7.79
C ALA A 88 -24.00 -8.15 -7.56
N SER A 89 -22.75 -8.29 -8.01
CA SER A 89 -21.94 -9.50 -7.86
C SER A 89 -21.64 -9.84 -6.40
N ALA A 90 -21.55 -8.83 -5.53
CA ALA A 90 -21.36 -9.00 -4.08
C ALA A 90 -22.53 -9.72 -3.39
N GLN A 91 -23.69 -9.83 -4.04
CA GLN A 91 -24.87 -10.55 -3.53
C GLN A 91 -24.85 -12.04 -3.87
N ILE A 92 -24.06 -12.43 -4.87
CA ILE A 92 -23.92 -13.82 -5.28
C ILE A 92 -23.05 -14.52 -4.23
N LYS A 93 -23.64 -15.48 -3.51
CA LYS A 93 -22.94 -16.26 -2.48
C LYS A 93 -22.04 -17.34 -3.08
N ASP A 94 -22.31 -17.77 -4.31
CA ASP A 94 -21.48 -18.74 -5.02
C ASP A 94 -20.40 -18.00 -5.84
N ASP A 95 -19.15 -18.15 -5.40
CA ASP A 95 -18.00 -17.56 -6.06
C ASP A 95 -17.80 -18.09 -7.50
N THR A 96 -18.31 -19.29 -7.81
CA THR A 96 -18.24 -19.85 -9.17
C THR A 96 -19.19 -19.15 -10.14
N GLU A 97 -20.45 -18.94 -9.75
CA GLU A 97 -21.44 -18.17 -10.52
C GLU A 97 -20.98 -16.71 -10.67
N ARG A 98 -20.41 -16.13 -9.61
CA ARG A 98 -19.85 -14.78 -9.63
C ARG A 98 -18.73 -14.65 -10.66
N SER A 99 -17.84 -15.64 -10.76
CA SER A 99 -16.77 -15.64 -11.77
C SER A 99 -17.30 -15.72 -13.20
N GLN A 100 -18.36 -16.50 -13.46
CA GLN A 100 -18.97 -16.63 -14.79
C GLN A 100 -19.69 -15.35 -15.21
N PHE A 101 -20.36 -14.69 -14.27
CA PHE A 101 -20.98 -13.39 -14.47
C PHE A 101 -19.94 -12.31 -14.81
N LEU A 102 -18.83 -12.24 -14.06
CA LEU A 102 -17.75 -11.28 -14.33
C LEU A 102 -17.03 -11.56 -15.65
N LYS A 103 -16.87 -12.84 -16.05
CA LYS A 103 -16.36 -13.18 -17.39
C LYS A 103 -17.26 -12.65 -18.51
N SER A 104 -18.56 -12.89 -18.37
CA SER A 104 -19.56 -12.43 -19.34
C SER A 104 -19.59 -10.90 -19.44
N LEU A 105 -19.30 -10.21 -18.33
CA LEU A 105 -19.15 -8.77 -18.30
C LEU A 105 -17.83 -8.32 -18.95
N ALA A 106 -16.71 -8.99 -18.66
CA ALA A 106 -15.40 -8.66 -19.23
C ALA A 106 -15.40 -8.77 -20.76
N GLU A 107 -16.02 -9.80 -21.33
CA GLU A 107 -16.17 -9.98 -22.78
C GLU A 107 -17.04 -8.88 -23.43
N ARG A 108 -17.99 -8.31 -22.67
CA ARG A 108 -18.89 -7.26 -23.18
C ARG A 108 -18.25 -5.87 -23.09
N VAL A 109 -17.37 -5.67 -22.12
CA VAL A 109 -16.67 -4.42 -21.83
C VAL A 109 -15.33 -4.33 -22.59
N ASP A 110 -14.93 -5.40 -23.30
CA ASP A 110 -13.77 -5.42 -24.21
C ASP A 110 -14.01 -4.58 -25.49
N LYS A 111 -14.10 -3.27 -25.32
CA LYS A 111 -14.19 -2.26 -26.38
C LYS A 111 -13.03 -1.27 -26.20
N PRO A 112 -12.45 -0.73 -27.29
CA PRO A 112 -11.29 0.17 -27.24
C PRO A 112 -11.57 1.51 -26.50
N ASP A 113 -12.83 1.95 -26.45
CA ASP A 113 -13.24 3.14 -25.68
C ASP A 113 -13.45 2.83 -24.18
N SER A 114 -13.25 1.58 -23.75
CA SER A 114 -13.74 1.03 -22.46
C SER A 114 -12.68 0.26 -21.69
N GLU A 115 -11.40 0.41 -22.06
CA GLU A 115 -10.31 -0.40 -21.54
C GLU A 115 -10.14 -0.25 -20.01
N GLU A 116 -10.40 0.93 -19.44
CA GLU A 116 -10.39 1.13 -17.98
C GLU A 116 -11.44 0.28 -17.26
N ALA A 117 -12.64 0.18 -17.85
CA ALA A 117 -13.72 -0.64 -17.31
C ALA A 117 -13.42 -2.14 -17.48
N HIS A 118 -12.70 -2.51 -18.55
CA HIS A 118 -12.20 -3.87 -18.74
C HIS A 118 -11.16 -4.21 -17.65
N VAL A 119 -10.17 -3.34 -17.42
CA VAL A 119 -9.17 -3.51 -16.34
C VAL A 119 -9.84 -3.66 -14.98
N TYR A 120 -10.83 -2.83 -14.68
CA TYR A 120 -11.55 -2.90 -13.42
C TYR A 120 -12.31 -4.24 -13.26
N THR A 121 -12.95 -4.72 -14.33
CA THR A 121 -13.63 -6.02 -14.33
C THR A 121 -12.66 -7.19 -14.20
N VAL A 122 -11.53 -7.16 -14.90
CA VAL A 122 -10.47 -8.17 -14.85
C VAL A 122 -9.84 -8.24 -13.46
N THR A 123 -9.61 -7.09 -12.84
CA THR A 123 -9.09 -6.98 -11.47
C THR A 123 -10.03 -7.64 -10.46
N GLU A 124 -11.33 -7.36 -10.57
CA GLU A 124 -12.33 -7.94 -9.66
C GLU A 124 -12.56 -9.43 -9.91
N LEU A 125 -12.44 -9.86 -11.16
CA LEU A 125 -12.42 -11.28 -11.52
C LEU A 125 -11.20 -11.99 -10.90
N ALA A 126 -10.04 -11.34 -10.83
CA ALA A 126 -8.88 -11.85 -10.11
C ALA A 126 -9.15 -11.95 -8.59
N SER A 127 -9.85 -10.98 -7.98
CA SER A 127 -10.27 -11.05 -6.57
C SER A 127 -11.15 -12.27 -6.30
N VAL A 128 -12.10 -12.59 -7.19
CA VAL A 128 -12.93 -13.79 -7.07
C VAL A 128 -12.10 -15.07 -7.23
N TYR A 129 -11.12 -15.10 -8.13
CA TYR A 129 -10.21 -16.24 -8.25
C TYR A 129 -9.34 -16.47 -7.01
N LEU A 130 -8.91 -15.41 -6.34
CA LEU A 130 -8.20 -15.51 -5.08
C LEU A 130 -9.07 -16.16 -3.99
N ARG A 131 -10.36 -15.81 -3.91
CA ARG A 131 -11.31 -16.45 -2.97
C ARG A 131 -11.52 -17.93 -3.27
N LEU A 132 -11.53 -18.31 -4.54
CA LEU A 132 -11.61 -19.70 -4.99
C LEU A 132 -10.29 -20.48 -4.81
N GLY A 133 -9.20 -19.82 -4.39
CA GLY A 133 -7.88 -20.44 -4.23
C GLY A 133 -7.14 -20.70 -5.55
N GLU A 134 -7.60 -20.13 -6.68
CA GLU A 134 -6.99 -20.31 -8.00
C GLU A 134 -5.93 -19.22 -8.30
N SER A 135 -4.86 -19.17 -7.48
CA SER A 135 -3.83 -18.12 -7.57
C SER A 135 -3.20 -17.98 -8.96
N SER A 136 -2.98 -19.08 -9.68
CA SER A 136 -2.40 -19.03 -11.03
C SER A 136 -3.26 -18.26 -12.03
N LYS A 137 -4.59 -18.40 -11.96
CA LYS A 137 -5.49 -17.66 -12.86
C LYS A 137 -5.60 -16.20 -12.45
N ALA A 138 -5.62 -15.93 -11.14
CA ALA A 138 -5.58 -14.56 -10.63
C ALA A 138 -4.33 -13.81 -11.13
N ARG A 139 -3.16 -14.45 -11.11
CA ARG A 139 -1.91 -13.85 -11.60
C ARG A 139 -1.96 -13.50 -13.07
N GLU A 140 -2.45 -14.40 -13.93
CA GLU A 140 -2.54 -14.13 -15.37
C GLU A 140 -3.45 -12.94 -15.68
N GLN A 141 -4.53 -12.78 -14.92
CA GLN A 141 -5.46 -11.65 -15.05
C GLN A 141 -4.84 -10.35 -14.53
N LEU A 142 -4.11 -10.39 -13.42
CA LEU A 142 -3.38 -9.23 -12.90
C LEU A 142 -2.25 -8.79 -13.83
N ASP A 143 -1.51 -9.72 -14.45
CA ASP A 143 -0.46 -9.39 -15.42
C ASP A 143 -1.05 -8.77 -16.72
N LYS A 144 -2.25 -9.19 -17.13
CA LYS A 144 -2.99 -8.55 -18.24
C LYS A 144 -3.41 -7.13 -17.86
N ALA A 145 -4.02 -6.98 -16.68
CA ALA A 145 -4.42 -5.67 -16.16
C ALA A 145 -3.22 -4.72 -16.05
N GLN A 146 -2.06 -5.18 -15.59
CA GLN A 146 -0.85 -4.38 -15.48
C GLN A 146 -0.36 -3.87 -16.84
N LYS A 147 -0.30 -4.74 -17.86
CA LYS A 147 0.13 -4.34 -19.21
C LYS A 147 -0.79 -3.31 -19.85
N THR A 148 -2.09 -3.40 -19.57
CA THR A 148 -3.08 -2.43 -20.04
C THR A 148 -2.93 -1.11 -19.28
N LEU A 149 -2.76 -1.16 -17.95
CA LEU A 149 -2.53 0.03 -17.11
C LEU A 149 -1.25 0.79 -17.49
N ASP A 150 -0.16 0.09 -17.78
CA ASP A 150 1.14 0.70 -18.16
C ASP A 150 1.09 1.44 -19.52
N GLN A 151 0.07 1.20 -20.34
CA GLN A 151 -0.12 1.88 -21.62
C GLN A 151 -0.85 3.23 -21.49
N PHE A 152 -1.53 3.45 -20.36
CA PHE A 152 -2.33 4.65 -20.13
C PHE A 152 -1.57 5.67 -19.27
N ASP A 153 -1.50 6.91 -19.75
CA ASP A 153 -0.89 8.03 -19.01
C ASP A 153 -1.84 8.63 -17.95
N PHE A 154 -3.15 8.42 -18.08
CA PHE A 154 -4.16 8.94 -17.16
C PHE A 154 -5.27 7.91 -16.97
N VAL A 155 -5.41 7.41 -15.75
CA VAL A 155 -6.46 6.46 -15.34
C VAL A 155 -7.12 6.97 -14.06
N GLU A 156 -8.42 6.75 -13.91
CA GLU A 156 -9.12 7.09 -12.67
C GLU A 156 -8.49 6.39 -11.45
N ASN A 157 -8.25 7.15 -10.37
CA ASN A 157 -7.68 6.63 -9.11
C ASN A 157 -8.40 5.40 -8.57
N VAL A 158 -9.71 5.28 -8.81
CA VAL A 158 -10.53 4.14 -8.36
C VAL A 158 -10.08 2.82 -9.01
N VAL A 159 -9.66 2.84 -10.28
CA VAL A 159 -9.20 1.65 -10.99
C VAL A 159 -7.81 1.24 -10.50
N HIS A 160 -6.91 2.22 -10.29
CA HIS A 160 -5.61 1.96 -9.67
C HIS A 160 -5.74 1.43 -8.25
N ALA A 161 -6.62 2.02 -7.44
CA ALA A 161 -6.91 1.56 -6.09
C ALA A 161 -7.38 0.11 -6.08
N ALA A 162 -8.35 -0.26 -6.92
CA ALA A 162 -8.80 -1.64 -7.00
C ALA A 162 -7.68 -2.60 -7.44
N PHE A 163 -6.89 -2.21 -8.45
CA PHE A 163 -5.76 -3.01 -8.93
C PHE A 163 -4.71 -3.25 -7.83
N TYR A 164 -4.29 -2.21 -7.12
CA TYR A 164 -3.32 -2.35 -6.04
C TYR A 164 -3.89 -3.11 -4.84
N CYS A 165 -5.19 -3.00 -4.54
CA CYS A 165 -5.83 -3.78 -3.49
C CYS A 165 -5.79 -5.28 -3.79
N VAL A 166 -6.21 -5.69 -4.99
CA VAL A 166 -6.25 -7.11 -5.37
C VAL A 166 -4.83 -7.67 -5.50
N ASN A 167 -3.88 -6.88 -5.98
CA ASN A 167 -2.46 -7.27 -5.96
C ASN A 167 -1.94 -7.45 -4.53
N ALA A 168 -2.30 -6.57 -3.59
CA ALA A 168 -1.93 -6.74 -2.19
C ALA A 168 -2.53 -8.05 -1.64
N ASP A 169 -3.83 -8.31 -1.85
CA ASP A 169 -4.46 -9.56 -1.41
C ASP A 169 -3.79 -10.81 -2.01
N TYR A 170 -3.37 -10.74 -3.29
CA TYR A 170 -2.60 -11.80 -3.95
C TYR A 170 -1.27 -12.06 -3.26
N PHE A 171 -0.46 -11.03 -3.01
CA PHE A 171 0.84 -11.18 -2.37
C PHE A 171 0.73 -11.58 -0.90
N GLN A 172 -0.36 -11.19 -0.22
CA GLN A 172 -0.66 -11.67 1.13
C GLN A 172 -0.94 -13.17 1.14
N ALA A 173 -1.69 -13.68 0.15
CA ALA A 173 -1.95 -15.11 0.01
C ALA A 173 -0.68 -15.91 -0.33
N GLU A 174 0.22 -15.35 -1.14
CA GLU A 174 1.53 -15.97 -1.45
C GLU A 174 2.58 -15.80 -0.33
N SER A 175 2.28 -15.04 0.72
CA SER A 175 3.22 -14.68 1.80
C SER A 175 4.45 -13.88 1.31
N ASP A 176 4.33 -13.15 0.20
CA ASP A 176 5.35 -12.18 -0.25
C ASP A 176 5.08 -10.81 0.37
N TYR A 177 5.66 -10.59 1.55
CA TYR A 177 5.52 -9.36 2.32
C TYR A 177 6.17 -8.13 1.66
N THR A 178 7.19 -8.31 0.83
CA THR A 178 7.90 -7.19 0.18
C THR A 178 7.03 -6.58 -0.90
N SER A 179 6.47 -7.42 -1.77
CA SER A 179 5.57 -6.97 -2.83
C SER A 179 4.24 -6.48 -2.26
N TYR A 180 3.74 -7.12 -1.19
CA TYR A 180 2.56 -6.65 -0.45
C TYR A 180 2.73 -5.21 0.04
N TYR A 181 3.86 -4.91 0.68
CA TYR A 181 4.12 -3.59 1.26
C TYR A 181 4.13 -2.49 0.18
N ARG A 182 4.79 -2.74 -0.95
CA ARG A 182 4.86 -1.75 -2.06
C ARG A 182 3.48 -1.48 -2.66
N ASN A 183 2.72 -2.53 -2.97
CA ASN A 183 1.38 -2.38 -3.53
C ASN A 183 0.41 -1.74 -2.53
N SER A 184 0.53 -2.06 -1.24
CA SER A 184 -0.28 -1.45 -0.19
C SER A 184 0.02 0.05 -0.03
N LEU A 185 1.27 0.50 -0.16
CA LEU A 185 1.57 1.93 -0.15
C LEU A 185 1.01 2.66 -1.38
N LEU A 186 1.13 2.06 -2.57
CA LEU A 186 0.55 2.61 -3.79
C LEU A 186 -0.98 2.69 -3.71
N TYR A 187 -1.61 1.67 -3.12
CA TYR A 187 -3.04 1.66 -2.82
C TYR A 187 -3.43 2.84 -1.93
N LEU A 188 -2.70 3.06 -0.83
CA LEU A 188 -2.96 4.18 0.09
C LEU A 188 -2.71 5.55 -0.55
N ALA A 189 -1.81 5.64 -1.52
CA ALA A 189 -1.60 6.87 -2.29
C ALA A 189 -2.76 7.19 -3.26
N CYS A 190 -3.54 6.18 -3.67
CA CYS A 190 -4.67 6.36 -4.59
C CYS A 190 -6.00 6.70 -3.90
N ILE A 191 -6.12 6.47 -2.59
CA ILE A 191 -7.37 6.61 -1.83
C ILE A 191 -7.27 7.76 -0.83
N ASP A 192 -8.36 8.50 -0.69
CA ASP A 192 -8.52 9.44 0.41
C ASP A 192 -8.93 8.71 1.70
N GLU A 193 -8.26 9.03 2.80
CA GLU A 193 -8.44 8.37 4.11
C GLU A 193 -9.89 8.36 4.61
N SER A 194 -10.74 9.26 4.11
CA SER A 194 -12.16 9.37 4.43
C SER A 194 -13.03 8.24 3.86
N GLU A 195 -12.55 7.47 2.88
CA GLU A 195 -13.34 6.40 2.24
C GLU A 195 -13.29 5.07 3.02
N LEU A 196 -12.34 4.93 3.94
CA LEU A 196 -12.13 3.69 4.69
C LEU A 196 -12.82 3.73 6.06
N THR A 197 -13.44 2.63 6.46
CA THR A 197 -13.95 2.48 7.82
C THR A 197 -12.78 2.35 8.81
N PRO A 198 -12.93 2.82 10.07
CA PRO A 198 -11.86 2.77 11.06
C PRO A 198 -11.36 1.34 11.34
N GLU A 199 -12.24 0.34 11.24
CA GLU A 199 -11.87 -1.08 11.39
C GLU A 199 -10.98 -1.58 10.23
N GLN A 200 -11.30 -1.18 9.00
CA GLN A 200 -10.49 -1.53 7.83
C GLN A 200 -9.13 -0.84 7.87
N GLN A 201 -9.08 0.43 8.30
CA GLN A 201 -7.83 1.14 8.50
C GLN A 201 -6.94 0.44 9.54
N GLN A 202 -7.52 -0.04 10.65
CA GLN A 202 -6.78 -0.77 11.68
C GLN A 202 -6.22 -2.10 11.16
N HIS A 203 -7.03 -2.89 10.44
CA HIS A 203 -6.59 -4.16 9.88
C HIS A 203 -5.46 -3.95 8.88
N ARG A 204 -5.60 -2.99 7.96
CA ARG A 204 -4.55 -2.64 6.99
C ARG A 204 -3.30 -2.10 7.64
N ALA A 205 -3.42 -1.24 8.66
CA ALA A 205 -2.27 -0.72 9.40
C ALA A 205 -1.47 -1.85 10.09
N TYR A 206 -2.18 -2.85 10.63
CA TYR A 206 -1.57 -4.02 11.24
C TYR A 206 -0.83 -4.88 10.21
N ASP A 207 -1.49 -5.24 9.11
CA ASP A 207 -0.90 -6.08 8.06
C ASP A 207 0.30 -5.38 7.40
N LEU A 208 0.19 -4.07 7.16
CA LEU A 208 1.27 -3.26 6.59
C LEU A 208 2.47 -3.16 7.53
N ALA A 209 2.23 -3.04 8.84
CA ALA A 209 3.30 -3.03 9.83
C ALA A 209 4.00 -4.39 9.94
N ILE A 210 3.25 -5.50 9.89
CA ILE A 210 3.85 -6.85 9.85
C ILE A 210 4.66 -7.02 8.56
N ALA A 211 4.10 -6.67 7.41
CA ALA A 211 4.80 -6.78 6.14
C ALA A 211 6.09 -5.95 6.13
N ALA A 212 6.06 -4.74 6.70
CA ALA A 212 7.25 -3.92 6.89
C ALA A 212 8.30 -4.60 7.77
N LEU A 213 7.91 -5.28 8.85
CA LEU A 213 8.84 -5.98 9.74
C LEU A 213 9.43 -7.24 9.10
N VAL A 214 8.59 -8.08 8.50
CA VAL A 214 8.97 -9.40 7.96
C VAL A 214 9.67 -9.32 6.61
N SER A 215 9.46 -8.24 5.84
CA SER A 215 10.10 -8.05 4.54
C SER A 215 11.63 -8.11 4.59
N ASP A 216 12.21 -8.72 3.55
CA ASP A 216 13.63 -8.99 3.39
C ASP A 216 14.43 -7.78 2.86
N THR A 217 13.78 -6.93 2.05
CA THR A 217 14.44 -5.82 1.35
C THR A 217 14.15 -4.44 1.94
N ILE A 218 13.12 -4.30 2.76
CA ILE A 218 12.68 -2.99 3.26
C ILE A 218 13.31 -2.71 4.61
N TYR A 219 14.24 -1.75 4.61
CA TYR A 219 14.96 -1.27 5.79
C TYR A 219 14.71 0.23 6.08
N ASN A 220 13.91 0.89 5.24
CA ASN A 220 13.47 2.27 5.45
C ASN A 220 12.02 2.27 5.92
N PHE A 221 11.82 2.44 7.22
CA PHE A 221 10.49 2.49 7.83
C PHE A 221 9.88 3.89 7.83
N GLY A 222 10.67 4.90 7.49
CA GLY A 222 10.27 6.27 7.74
C GLY A 222 9.12 6.77 6.87
N GLU A 223 8.96 6.23 5.66
CA GLU A 223 7.80 6.53 4.81
C GLU A 223 6.50 6.05 5.46
N LEU A 224 6.51 4.82 5.99
CA LEU A 224 5.38 4.29 6.74
C LEU A 224 5.12 5.07 8.04
N LEU A 225 6.19 5.42 8.78
CA LEU A 225 6.09 6.16 10.04
C LEU A 225 5.50 7.57 9.89
N LEU A 226 5.65 8.19 8.72
CA LEU A 226 5.04 9.47 8.40
C LEU A 226 3.60 9.35 7.93
N HIS A 227 3.16 8.17 7.52
CA HIS A 227 1.83 7.96 6.95
C HIS A 227 0.74 8.02 8.05
N PRO A 228 -0.35 8.79 7.87
CA PRO A 228 -1.37 8.96 8.90
C PRO A 228 -2.13 7.67 9.24
N ILE A 229 -2.10 6.65 8.38
CA ILE A 229 -2.66 5.32 8.68
C ILE A 229 -2.09 4.69 9.96
N LEU A 230 -0.84 4.99 10.33
CA LEU A 230 -0.26 4.52 11.59
C LEU A 230 -0.73 5.34 12.80
N ASP A 231 -1.32 6.52 12.61
CA ASP A 231 -1.90 7.31 13.69
C ASP A 231 -3.18 6.68 14.25
N VAL A 232 -3.87 5.85 13.46
CA VAL A 232 -4.99 5.01 13.92
C VAL A 232 -4.55 4.00 14.99
N LEU A 233 -3.26 3.63 15.01
CA LEU A 233 -2.66 2.72 16.00
C LEU A 233 -2.17 3.44 17.27
N LYS A 234 -2.42 4.75 17.43
CA LYS A 234 -2.10 5.46 18.68
C LYS A 234 -2.96 4.96 19.86
N PRO A 235 -2.50 5.15 21.12
CA PRO A 235 -3.31 4.84 22.30
C PRO A 235 -4.68 5.52 22.20
N PRO A 236 -5.80 4.83 22.48
CA PRO A 236 -5.96 3.75 23.47
C PRO A 236 -6.02 2.30 22.92
N HIS A 237 -5.51 2.04 21.71
CA HIS A 237 -5.67 0.73 21.06
C HIS A 237 -4.72 -0.37 21.61
N PRO A 238 -5.15 -1.65 21.73
CA PRO A 238 -4.34 -2.76 22.23
C PRO A 238 -3.07 -3.05 21.41
N LYS A 239 -3.03 -2.67 20.13
CA LYS A 239 -1.91 -2.90 19.20
C LYS A 239 -0.92 -1.74 19.10
N SER A 240 -0.96 -0.79 20.04
CA SER A 240 -0.03 0.36 20.08
C SER A 240 1.45 -0.06 20.14
N TRP A 241 1.74 -1.22 20.74
CA TRP A 241 3.09 -1.78 20.80
C TRP A 241 3.74 -2.00 19.42
N LEU A 242 2.94 -2.24 18.37
CA LEU A 242 3.47 -2.47 17.01
C LEU A 242 4.04 -1.18 16.40
N ARG A 243 3.40 -0.04 16.68
CA ARG A 243 3.90 1.27 16.30
C ARG A 243 5.22 1.57 17.02
N ASP A 244 5.27 1.34 18.33
CA ASP A 244 6.48 1.56 19.12
C ASP A 244 7.62 0.63 18.67
N LEU A 245 7.28 -0.60 18.27
CA LEU A 245 8.23 -1.55 17.69
C LEU A 245 8.83 -1.01 16.39
N LEU A 246 8.02 -0.47 15.47
CA LEU A 246 8.52 0.16 14.25
C LEU A 246 9.46 1.34 14.54
N PHE A 247 9.15 2.17 15.56
CA PHE A 247 10.07 3.23 16.02
C PHE A 247 11.37 2.67 16.61
N ALA A 248 11.29 1.58 17.37
CA ALA A 248 12.48 0.90 17.90
C ALA A 248 13.36 0.35 16.77
N PHE A 249 12.76 -0.23 15.72
CA PHE A 249 13.48 -0.68 14.53
C PHE A 249 14.11 0.45 13.74
N ASN A 250 13.43 1.60 13.61
CA ASN A 250 14.00 2.76 12.93
C ASN A 250 15.21 3.33 13.68
N ARG A 251 15.16 3.34 15.02
CA ARG A 251 16.24 3.82 15.89
C ARG A 251 17.35 2.80 16.13
N GLY A 252 17.08 1.52 15.86
CA GLY A 252 17.99 0.42 16.18
C GLY A 252 18.15 0.20 17.69
N ASP A 253 17.10 0.42 18.49
CA ASP A 253 17.15 0.26 19.94
C ASP A 253 16.87 -1.20 20.34
N LEU A 254 17.94 -1.95 20.62
CA LEU A 254 17.87 -3.35 21.06
C LEU A 254 17.18 -3.51 22.41
N ALA A 255 17.34 -2.55 23.33
CA ALA A 255 16.76 -2.64 24.66
C ALA A 255 15.22 -2.47 24.63
N ALA A 256 14.72 -1.68 23.68
CA ALA A 256 13.28 -1.57 23.44
C ALA A 256 12.69 -2.88 22.89
N LEU A 257 13.41 -3.56 21.99
CA LEU A 257 12.99 -4.86 21.46
C LEU A 257 12.91 -5.93 22.56
N ASP A 258 13.92 -6.00 23.43
CA ASP A 258 13.95 -6.97 24.54
C ASP A 258 12.80 -6.76 25.54
N ARG A 259 12.33 -5.53 25.72
CA ARG A 259 11.15 -5.25 26.56
C ARG A 259 9.85 -5.69 25.91
N MET A 260 9.78 -5.63 24.59
CA MET A 260 8.59 -5.95 23.79
C MET A 260 8.58 -7.41 23.28
N SER A 261 9.64 -8.18 23.55
CA SER A 261 9.77 -9.58 23.14
C SER A 261 8.62 -10.46 23.64
N ASN A 262 8.06 -10.16 24.82
CA ASN A 262 6.92 -10.89 25.38
C ASN A 262 5.64 -10.72 24.55
N ASN A 263 5.48 -9.58 23.88
CA ASN A 263 4.34 -9.31 22.99
C ASN A 263 4.58 -9.92 21.60
N LEU A 264 5.84 -9.94 21.13
CA LEU A 264 6.23 -10.61 19.89
C LEU A 264 5.89 -12.10 19.88
N SER A 265 6.05 -12.78 21.02
CA SER A 265 5.71 -14.20 21.16
C SER A 265 4.20 -14.49 21.20
N GLN A 266 3.33 -13.46 21.20
CA GLN A 266 1.88 -13.65 21.07
C GLN A 266 1.45 -13.84 19.61
N ASP A 267 2.23 -13.35 18.64
CA ASP A 267 1.91 -13.45 17.21
C ASP A 267 2.73 -14.56 16.54
N GLU A 268 2.06 -15.61 16.06
CA GLU A 268 2.71 -16.79 15.42
C GLU A 268 3.58 -16.41 14.20
N ILE A 269 3.16 -15.39 13.44
CA ILE A 269 3.89 -14.93 12.24
C ILE A 269 5.22 -14.26 12.63
N LEU A 270 5.25 -13.50 13.73
CA LEU A 270 6.46 -12.81 14.18
C LEU A 270 7.42 -13.77 14.89
N GLU A 271 6.89 -14.75 15.62
CA GLU A 271 7.71 -15.77 16.27
C GLU A 271 8.44 -16.65 15.23
N SER A 272 7.76 -17.05 14.14
CA SER A 272 8.41 -17.80 13.05
C SER A 272 9.56 -17.03 12.39
N HIS A 273 9.47 -15.70 12.34
CA HIS A 273 10.49 -14.81 11.77
C HIS A 273 11.41 -14.16 12.81
N ARG A 274 11.43 -14.63 14.07
CA ARG A 274 12.18 -13.99 15.16
C ARG A 274 13.67 -13.84 14.89
N LEU A 275 14.31 -14.86 14.32
CA LEU A 275 15.73 -14.80 13.94
C LEU A 275 15.98 -13.70 12.90
N PHE A 276 15.08 -13.57 11.92
CA PHE A 276 15.17 -12.57 10.87
C PHE A 276 14.99 -11.16 11.43
N LEU A 277 14.02 -10.95 12.31
CA LEU A 277 13.81 -9.69 13.01
C LEU A 277 15.03 -9.27 13.83
N TRP A 278 15.67 -10.23 14.52
CA TRP A 278 16.89 -9.98 15.27
C TRP A 278 18.05 -9.55 14.36
N GLN A 279 18.24 -10.20 13.21
CA GLN A 279 19.22 -9.75 12.22
C GLN A 279 18.88 -8.36 11.67
N LYS A 280 17.59 -8.08 11.44
CA LYS A 280 17.10 -6.80 10.89
C LYS A 280 17.35 -5.64 11.85
N ILE A 281 17.11 -5.81 13.15
CA ILE A 281 17.41 -4.76 14.13
C ILE A 281 18.91 -4.53 14.28
N ASN A 282 19.73 -5.58 14.20
CA ASN A 282 21.20 -5.43 14.24
C ASN A 282 21.72 -4.65 13.04
N LEU A 283 21.16 -4.89 11.84
CA LEU A 283 21.46 -4.12 10.64
C LEU A 283 21.00 -2.66 10.77
N ALA A 284 19.83 -2.42 11.38
CA ALA A 284 19.32 -1.08 11.63
C ALA A 284 20.20 -0.31 12.63
N ALA A 285 20.58 -0.95 13.74
CA ALA A 285 21.49 -0.42 14.75
C ALA A 285 22.86 -0.09 14.14
N LEU A 286 23.42 -0.99 13.32
CA LEU A 286 24.66 -0.74 12.60
C LEU A 286 24.54 0.50 11.69
N THR A 287 23.44 0.61 10.93
CA THR A 287 23.22 1.72 10.01
C THR A 287 23.10 3.06 10.74
N GLU A 288 22.35 3.09 11.85
CA GLU A 288 22.18 4.29 12.68
C GLU A 288 23.50 4.71 13.35
N LEU A 289 24.29 3.73 13.82
CA LEU A 289 25.60 3.98 14.42
C LEU A 289 26.56 4.63 13.41
N VAL A 290 26.55 4.19 12.16
CA VAL A 290 27.36 4.79 11.09
C VAL A 290 26.86 6.20 10.74
N PHE A 291 25.54 6.41 10.72
CA PHE A 291 24.95 7.72 10.45
C PHE A 291 25.27 8.76 11.53
N LYS A 292 25.25 8.35 12.80
CA LYS A 292 25.64 9.19 13.94
C LYS A 292 27.12 9.57 13.93
N ARG A 293 27.99 8.85 13.23
CA ARG A 293 29.41 9.22 13.12
C ARG A 293 29.67 10.26 12.02
N PRO A 294 30.60 11.19 12.24
CA PRO A 294 30.94 12.17 11.22
C PRO A 294 31.65 11.50 10.03
N PRO A 295 31.58 12.10 8.82
CA PRO A 295 32.16 11.51 7.61
C PRO A 295 33.68 11.27 7.66
N HIS A 296 34.41 12.07 8.45
CA HIS A 296 35.86 11.98 8.57
C HIS A 296 36.35 10.80 9.43
N ASP A 297 35.50 10.24 10.30
CA ASP A 297 35.84 9.10 11.17
C ASP A 297 34.81 7.96 11.06
N ARG A 298 34.61 7.48 9.83
CA ARG A 298 33.78 6.30 9.54
C ARG A 298 34.56 4.97 9.61
N ALA A 299 35.71 4.97 10.26
CA ALA A 299 36.44 3.76 10.60
C ALA A 299 35.93 3.23 11.95
N MET A 300 35.43 2.00 11.98
CA MET A 300 34.84 1.40 13.16
C MET A 300 35.55 0.12 13.54
N THR A 301 35.97 0.02 14.80
CA THR A 301 36.51 -1.25 15.31
C THR A 301 35.39 -2.24 15.56
N PHE A 302 35.67 -3.54 15.39
CA PHE A 302 34.70 -4.60 15.68
C PHE A 302 34.25 -4.60 17.15
N LYS A 303 35.10 -4.13 18.07
CA LYS A 303 34.74 -3.97 19.49
C LYS A 303 33.61 -2.96 19.68
N THR A 304 33.67 -1.81 19.01
CA THR A 304 32.62 -0.80 19.11
C THR A 304 31.32 -1.27 18.46
N ILE A 305 31.41 -2.00 17.34
CA ILE A 305 30.22 -2.59 16.71
C ILE A 305 29.58 -3.64 17.64
N SER A 306 30.39 -4.47 18.29
CA SER A 306 29.90 -5.50 19.22
C SER A 306 29.15 -4.91 20.42
N GLN A 307 29.67 -3.82 21.00
CA GLN A 307 29.05 -3.14 22.14
C GLN A 307 27.66 -2.58 21.83
N GLU A 308 27.47 -2.07 20.61
CA GLU A 308 26.22 -1.42 20.21
C GLU A 308 25.21 -2.40 19.60
N THR A 309 25.69 -3.47 18.94
CA THR A 309 24.81 -4.46 18.29
C THR A 309 24.55 -5.70 19.15
N ASN A 310 25.23 -5.86 20.29
CA ASN A 310 25.22 -7.08 21.13
C ASN A 310 25.53 -8.38 20.36
N VAL A 311 26.14 -8.28 19.18
CA VAL A 311 26.55 -9.43 18.35
C VAL A 311 27.95 -9.86 18.76
N LYS A 312 28.18 -11.18 18.77
CA LYS A 312 29.50 -11.77 19.01
C LYS A 312 30.50 -11.31 17.94
N PRO A 313 31.79 -11.11 18.30
CA PRO A 313 32.80 -10.62 17.36
C PRO A 313 32.92 -11.47 16.08
N ASP A 314 32.70 -12.78 16.18
CA ASP A 314 32.78 -13.71 15.05
C ASP A 314 31.65 -13.52 14.01
N GLU A 315 30.49 -13.04 14.45
CA GLU A 315 29.31 -12.83 13.60
C GLU A 315 29.23 -11.41 13.01
N ILE A 316 30.05 -10.49 13.50
CA ILE A 316 30.09 -9.09 13.02
C ILE A 316 30.50 -9.03 11.56
N GLU A 317 31.45 -9.87 11.13
CA GLU A 317 31.90 -9.91 9.74
C GLU A 317 30.73 -10.29 8.81
N HIS A 318 29.97 -11.31 9.17
CA HIS A 318 28.78 -11.73 8.44
C HIS A 318 27.69 -10.65 8.41
N LEU A 319 27.50 -9.92 9.52
CA LEU A 319 26.55 -8.80 9.58
C LEU A 319 26.96 -7.66 8.63
N VAL A 320 28.23 -7.26 8.64
CA VAL A 320 28.73 -6.18 7.77
C VAL A 320 28.70 -6.63 6.31
N MET A 321 29.09 -7.88 6.01
CA MET A 321 28.97 -8.43 4.65
C MET A 321 27.52 -8.43 4.15
N LYS A 322 26.56 -8.80 5.01
CA LYS A 322 25.13 -8.75 4.67
C LYS A 322 24.63 -7.32 4.46
N ALA A 323 25.09 -6.36 5.26
CA ALA A 323 24.76 -4.94 5.05
C ALA A 323 25.31 -4.40 3.71
N LEU A 324 26.50 -4.86 3.29
CA LEU A 324 27.08 -4.51 1.99
C LEU A 324 26.33 -5.19 0.83
N SER A 325 25.92 -6.46 0.96
CA SER A 325 25.20 -7.18 -0.10
C SER A 325 23.80 -6.63 -0.34
N LEU A 326 23.11 -6.21 0.72
CA LEU A 326 21.80 -5.56 0.65
C LEU A 326 21.89 -4.09 0.19
N GLY A 327 23.09 -3.56 0.01
CA GLY A 327 23.31 -2.18 -0.43
C GLY A 327 22.95 -1.12 0.61
N LEU A 328 22.79 -1.50 1.89
CA LEU A 328 22.54 -0.56 2.99
C LEU A 328 23.77 0.31 3.26
N LEU A 329 24.96 -0.29 3.11
CA LEU A 329 26.26 0.34 3.32
C LEU A 329 27.16 0.07 2.11
N ARG A 330 28.14 0.95 1.87
CA ARG A 330 29.28 0.67 0.99
C ARG A 330 30.57 0.96 1.73
N GLY A 331 31.51 0.03 1.69
CA GLY A 331 32.73 0.12 2.46
C GLY A 331 33.72 -1.01 2.17
N LYS A 332 34.80 -1.03 2.96
CA LYS A 332 35.82 -2.08 2.96
C LYS A 332 35.99 -2.62 4.37
N ILE A 333 36.15 -3.93 4.49
CA ILE A 333 36.42 -4.61 5.75
C ILE A 333 37.91 -4.94 5.80
N ASP A 334 38.58 -4.58 6.89
CA ASP A 334 39.93 -5.00 7.21
C ASP A 334 39.88 -5.95 8.41
N GLN A 335 39.92 -7.25 8.14
CA GLN A 335 39.82 -8.29 9.16
C GLN A 335 41.07 -8.34 10.05
N VAL A 336 42.26 -8.07 9.49
CA VAL A 336 43.54 -8.12 10.24
C VAL A 336 43.61 -6.99 11.26
N ALA A 337 43.18 -5.79 10.86
CA ALA A 337 43.09 -4.65 11.77
C ALA A 337 41.83 -4.67 12.66
N GLY A 338 40.82 -5.49 12.32
CA GLY A 338 39.51 -5.52 12.98
C GLY A 338 38.73 -4.21 12.78
N ILE A 339 38.85 -3.59 11.60
CA ILE A 339 38.27 -2.28 11.28
C ILE A 339 37.37 -2.38 10.04
N ALA A 340 36.14 -1.90 10.15
CA ALA A 340 35.25 -1.64 9.03
C ALA A 340 35.34 -0.17 8.63
N ARG A 341 35.70 0.10 7.37
CA ARG A 341 35.73 1.45 6.79
C ARG A 341 34.52 1.64 5.91
N ILE A 342 33.60 2.52 6.31
CA ILE A 342 32.32 2.71 5.61
C ILE A 342 32.32 4.06 4.91
N ASN A 343 32.11 4.06 3.61
CA ASN A 343 32.20 5.24 2.77
C ASN A 343 30.82 5.86 2.54
N TRP A 344 29.79 5.03 2.45
CA TRP A 344 28.44 5.45 2.08
C TRP A 344 27.39 4.67 2.85
N VAL A 345 26.28 5.33 3.14
CA VAL A 345 25.10 4.80 3.84
C VAL A 345 23.87 5.17 3.04
N GLN A 346 22.90 4.25 2.97
CA GLN A 346 21.62 4.51 2.35
C GLN A 346 20.90 5.69 3.03
N PRO A 347 20.41 6.69 2.27
CA PRO A 347 19.59 7.76 2.82
C PRO A 347 18.32 7.19 3.46
N LYS A 348 17.99 7.69 4.65
CA LYS A 348 16.76 7.36 5.38
C LYS A 348 15.96 8.62 5.64
N VAL A 349 14.66 8.46 5.85
CA VAL A 349 13.82 9.55 6.36
C VAL A 349 14.25 9.84 7.79
N LEU A 350 14.43 11.12 8.09
CA LEU A 350 14.99 11.58 9.35
C LEU A 350 13.92 12.11 10.29
N GLU A 351 14.08 11.82 11.58
CA GLU A 351 13.33 12.49 12.64
C GLU A 351 13.85 13.92 12.86
N ARG A 352 13.03 14.80 13.45
CA ARG A 352 13.42 16.19 13.74
C ARG A 352 14.69 16.30 14.60
N SER A 353 14.93 15.34 15.50
CA SER A 353 16.13 15.27 16.34
C SER A 353 17.40 15.00 15.51
N GLN A 354 17.31 14.13 14.50
CA GLN A 354 18.43 13.83 13.61
C GLN A 354 18.75 15.02 12.69
N ILE A 355 17.72 15.75 12.24
CA ILE A 355 17.87 16.99 11.47
C ILE A 355 18.61 18.06 12.28
N GLU A 356 18.31 18.18 13.58
CA GLU A 356 19.03 19.10 14.47
C GLU A 356 20.52 18.74 14.57
N GLY A 357 20.85 17.44 14.65
CA GLY A 357 22.24 16.98 14.60
C GLY A 357 22.96 17.37 13.30
N MET A 358 22.28 17.31 12.16
CA MET A 358 22.84 17.77 10.88
C MET A 358 23.02 19.30 10.85
N ARG A 359 22.08 20.05 11.43
CA ARG A 359 22.18 21.51 11.53
C ARG A 359 23.42 21.94 12.30
N ILE A 360 23.71 21.27 13.42
CA ILE A 360 24.91 21.55 14.24
C ILE A 360 26.18 21.28 13.42
N ARG A 361 26.25 20.15 12.72
CA ARG A 361 27.42 19.80 11.86
C ARG A 361 27.62 20.77 10.71
N LEU A 362 26.54 21.20 10.06
CA LEU A 362 26.62 22.20 8.99
C LEU A 362 27.15 23.54 9.52
N LYS A 363 26.74 23.92 10.75
CA LYS A 363 27.24 25.12 11.42
C LYS A 363 28.72 25.02 11.78
N GLU A 364 29.18 23.86 12.26
CA GLU A 364 30.60 23.60 12.51
C GLU A 364 31.42 23.65 11.21
N TRP A 365 30.90 23.07 10.12
CA TRP A 365 31.56 23.12 8.83
C TRP A 365 31.64 24.53 8.26
N ASP A 366 30.55 25.30 8.34
CA ASP A 366 30.53 26.72 7.96
C ASP A 366 31.55 27.55 8.76
N SER A 367 31.63 27.32 10.08
CA SER A 367 32.66 27.94 10.91
C SER A 367 34.07 27.59 10.45
N ASN A 368 34.36 26.31 10.19
CA ASN A 368 35.68 25.86 9.74
C ASN A 368 36.05 26.43 8.36
N VAL A 369 35.07 26.60 7.46
CA VAL A 369 35.29 27.23 6.14
C VAL A 369 35.55 28.72 6.28
N ASN A 370 34.83 29.40 7.17
CA ASN A 370 35.07 30.82 7.46
C ASN A 370 36.46 31.04 8.10
N ASP A 371 36.86 30.18 9.04
CA ASP A 371 38.20 30.23 9.65
C ASP A 371 39.30 30.00 8.62
N LEU A 372 39.11 29.03 7.70
CA LEU A 372 40.02 28.80 6.60
C LEU A 372 40.04 29.99 5.61
N GLY A 373 38.89 30.59 5.34
CA GLY A 373 38.76 31.79 4.51
C GLY A 373 39.56 32.96 5.09
N HIS A 374 39.39 33.26 6.38
CA HIS A 374 40.17 34.29 7.07
C HIS A 374 41.67 34.00 7.09
N TRP A 375 42.05 32.72 7.22
CA TRP A 375 43.46 32.32 7.13
C TRP A 375 44.03 32.56 5.73
N ILE A 376 43.30 32.20 4.67
CA ILE A 376 43.70 32.42 3.28
C ILE A 376 43.77 33.92 2.97
N GLU A 377 42.82 34.73 3.43
CA GLU A 377 42.85 36.19 3.28
C GLU A 377 44.06 36.79 4.01
N GLY A 378 44.39 36.27 5.20
CA GLY A 378 45.54 36.71 5.97
C GLY A 378 46.89 36.45 5.28
N VAL A 379 47.06 35.25 4.72
CA VAL A 379 48.30 34.83 4.03
C VAL A 379 48.35 35.34 2.58
N GLY A 380 47.19 35.45 1.93
CA GLY A 380 47.04 35.87 0.54
C GLY A 380 47.12 37.38 0.31
N LYS A 381 47.09 38.19 1.37
CA LYS A 381 47.21 39.67 1.31
C LYS A 381 48.48 40.16 0.59
N ASP A 382 49.55 39.38 0.62
CA ASP A 382 50.81 39.74 -0.04
C ASP A 382 50.85 39.34 -1.53
N VAL A 383 49.99 38.39 -1.95
CA VAL A 383 49.97 37.83 -3.32
C VAL A 383 48.82 38.41 -4.15
N TRP A 384 47.68 38.68 -3.52
CA TRP A 384 46.52 39.31 -4.13
C TRP A 384 46.49 40.77 -3.69
N ALA A 385 46.92 41.66 -4.59
CA ALA A 385 46.87 43.10 -4.36
C ALA A 385 45.43 43.58 -4.13
N ALA A 386 45.31 44.63 -3.31
CA ALA A 386 44.09 45.31 -2.87
C ALA A 386 43.09 45.67 -3.97
#